data_AF-A0A8S4SDE0-F1
#
_entry.id   AF-A0A8S4SDE0-F1
#
_cell.length_a   1.000
_cell.length_b   1.000
_cell.length_c   1.000
_cell.angle_alpha   90.00
_cell.angle_beta   90.00
_cell.angle_gamma   90.00
#
_symmetry.space_group_name_H-M   'P 1'
#
loop_
_entity.id
_entity.type
_entity.pdbx_description
1 polymer ?
#
loop_
_entity_poly.entity_id
_entity_poly.type
_entity_poly.pdbx_seq_one_letter_code
_entity_poly.pdbx_strand_id
1 'polypeptide(L)'
;MVAALTRSSDVWQCLDRLWTSCKGRKAPKIRLVKALIFPIFFYASETWTLRETEKKRIDALEMWCWRRVLGVTWNMFRTNESILDELSIKQRLFSAVQARTLSFFGHVSRRNNVSI
;
A
#
# COMPACT_ATOMS: atom_id res chain seq x y z
N MET A 1 14.84 -2.84 3.12
CA MET A 1 13.56 -3.52 3.41
C MET A 1 12.58 -3.42 2.25
N VAL A 2 12.12 -2.23 1.81
CA VAL A 2 11.29 -2.12 0.59
C VAL A 2 11.98 -2.71 -0.64
N ALA A 3 13.27 -2.40 -0.87
CA ALA A 3 14.07 -2.99 -1.94
C ALA A 3 14.30 -4.51 -1.80
N ALA A 4 14.18 -5.08 -0.59
CA ALA A 4 14.32 -6.52 -0.34
C ALA A 4 12.97 -7.24 -0.53
N LEU A 5 11.87 -6.60 -0.11
CA LEU A 5 10.50 -7.04 -0.39
C LEU A 5 10.21 -7.03 -1.89
N THR A 6 10.67 -6.02 -2.64
CA THR A 6 10.50 -5.97 -4.10
C THR A 6 11.39 -6.96 -4.86
N ARG A 7 12.39 -7.56 -4.21
CA ARG A 7 13.42 -8.40 -4.86
C ARG A 7 13.34 -9.87 -4.46
N SER A 8 12.66 -10.20 -3.35
CA SER A 8 12.35 -11.59 -2.99
C SER A 8 11.25 -12.14 -3.91
N SER A 9 11.65 -12.98 -4.87
CA SER A 9 10.76 -13.62 -5.84
C SER A 9 9.68 -14.49 -5.21
N ASP A 10 9.96 -15.06 -4.04
CA ASP A 10 9.11 -16.08 -3.42
C ASP A 10 7.85 -15.47 -2.82
N VAL A 11 7.97 -14.29 -2.20
CA VAL A 11 6.82 -13.54 -1.66
C VAL A 11 5.86 -13.16 -2.79
N TRP A 12 6.40 -12.68 -3.92
CA TRP A 12 5.58 -12.33 -5.08
C TRP A 12 4.95 -13.55 -5.76
N GLN A 13 5.64 -14.68 -5.83
CA GLN A 13 5.07 -15.93 -6.36
C GLN A 13 3.93 -16.48 -5.50
N CYS A 14 4.04 -16.39 -4.17
CA CYS A 14 2.95 -16.74 -3.27
C CYS A 14 1.75 -15.81 -3.44
N LEU A 15 1.99 -14.51 -3.62
CA LEU A 15 0.95 -13.52 -3.87
C LEU A 15 0.25 -13.73 -5.22
N ASP A 16 1.01 -14.08 -6.28
CA ASP A 16 0.45 -14.35 -7.60
C ASP A 16 -0.42 -15.63 -7.60
N ARG A 17 -0.03 -16.64 -6.82
CA ARG A 17 -0.87 -17.83 -6.56
C ARG A 17 -2.18 -17.46 -5.87
N LEU A 18 -2.14 -16.61 -4.85
CA LEU A 18 -3.35 -16.11 -4.15
C LEU A 18 -4.25 -15.25 -5.06
N TRP A 19 -3.66 -14.44 -5.95
CA TRP A 19 -4.41 -13.65 -6.92
C TRP A 19 -5.06 -14.49 -8.01
N THR A 20 -4.41 -15.58 -8.40
CA THR A 20 -4.93 -16.54 -9.39
C THR A 20 -6.08 -17.37 -8.82
N SER A 21 -6.01 -17.79 -7.55
CA SER A 21 -7.09 -18.54 -6.89
C SER A 21 -8.35 -17.71 -6.65
N CYS A 22 -8.24 -16.38 -6.59
CA CYS A 22 -9.36 -15.45 -6.43
C CYS A 22 -10.01 -15.01 -7.75
N LYS A 23 -9.88 -15.79 -8.84
CA LYS A 23 -10.38 -15.42 -10.19
C LYS A 23 -11.86 -14.98 -10.17
N GLY A 24 -12.15 -13.80 -10.71
CA GLY A 24 -13.50 -13.24 -10.88
C GLY A 24 -14.02 -12.29 -9.79
N ARG A 25 -13.54 -12.36 -8.54
CA ARG A 25 -14.07 -11.52 -7.42
C ARG A 25 -13.12 -10.34 -7.10
N LYS A 26 -13.56 -9.10 -7.36
CA LYS A 26 -12.78 -7.87 -7.12
C LYS A 26 -12.66 -7.50 -5.62
N ALA A 27 -13.76 -7.59 -4.87
CA ALA A 27 -13.81 -7.21 -3.45
C ALA A 27 -12.83 -7.95 -2.51
N PRO A 28 -12.70 -9.29 -2.53
CA PRO A 28 -11.77 -10.00 -1.65
C PRO A 28 -10.30 -9.70 -1.99
N LYS A 29 -9.97 -9.44 -3.27
CA LYS A 29 -8.63 -9.04 -3.68
C LYS A 29 -8.23 -7.69 -3.10
N ILE A 30 -9.13 -6.70 -3.13
CA ILE A 30 -8.89 -5.38 -2.53
C ILE A 30 -8.65 -5.50 -1.03
N ARG A 31 -9.45 -6.32 -0.34
CA ARG A 31 -9.27 -6.58 1.10
C ARG A 31 -7.93 -7.24 1.40
N LEU A 32 -7.53 -8.23 0.61
CA LEU A 32 -6.28 -8.96 0.79
C LEU A 32 -5.06 -8.06 0.57
N VAL A 33 -5.09 -7.22 -0.46
CA VAL A 33 -4.06 -6.20 -0.69
C VAL A 33 -3.95 -5.26 0.49
N LYS A 34 -5.08 -4.74 0.99
CA LYS A 34 -5.07 -3.87 2.18
C LYS A 34 -4.51 -4.59 3.41
N ALA A 35 -4.91 -5.84 3.65
CA ALA A 35 -4.48 -6.61 4.81
C ALA A 35 -3.00 -7.00 4.79
N LEU A 36 -2.40 -7.23 3.62
CA LEU A 36 -0.99 -7.59 3.50
C LEU A 36 -0.09 -6.36 3.42
N ILE A 37 -0.47 -5.40 2.58
CA ILE A 37 0.41 -4.28 2.24
C ILE A 37 0.40 -3.21 3.33
N PHE A 38 -0.77 -2.87 3.89
CA PHE A 38 -0.86 -1.78 4.86
C PHE A 38 -0.05 -2.03 6.14
N PRO A 39 -0.10 -3.21 6.80
CA PRO A 39 0.68 -3.42 8.03
C PRO A 39 2.20 -3.39 7.79
N ILE A 40 2.66 -3.89 6.64
CA ILE A 40 4.09 -3.82 6.27
C ILE A 40 4.55 -2.36 6.21
N PHE A 41 3.74 -1.50 5.59
CA PHE A 41 4.06 -0.07 5.49
C PHE A 41 3.92 0.68 6.81
N PHE A 42 2.93 0.34 7.64
CA PHE A 42 2.83 0.91 8.98
C PHE A 42 4.06 0.57 9.82
N TYR A 43 4.47 -0.69 9.85
CA TYR A 43 5.68 -1.10 10.58
C TYR A 43 6.95 -0.45 10.01
N ALA A 44 7.07 -0.38 8.68
CA ALA A 44 8.19 0.29 8.05
C ALA A 44 8.24 1.79 8.42
N SER A 45 7.09 2.48 8.51
CA SER A 45 7.02 3.90 8.86
C SER A 45 7.50 4.23 10.27
N GLU A 46 7.43 3.27 11.20
CA GLU A 46 7.94 3.44 12.57
C GLU A 46 9.48 3.42 12.62
N THR A 47 10.10 2.67 11.71
CA THR A 47 11.55 2.47 11.69
C THR A 47 12.25 3.30 10.62
N TRP A 48 11.53 3.78 9.61
CA TRP A 48 12.09 4.43 8.42
C TRP A 48 11.64 5.89 8.27
N THR A 49 12.58 6.77 7.95
CA THR A 49 12.28 8.15 7.54
C THR A 49 11.77 8.17 6.10
N LEU A 50 10.52 8.61 5.91
CA LEU A 50 9.87 8.74 4.60
C LEU A 50 10.48 9.91 3.81
N ARG A 51 11.49 9.61 2.98
CA ARG A 51 12.01 10.56 1.97
C ARG A 51 11.11 10.60 0.75
N GLU A 52 11.19 11.68 -0.02
CA GLU A 52 10.39 11.85 -1.24
C GLU A 52 10.66 10.77 -2.32
N THR A 53 11.88 10.23 -2.36
CA THR A 53 12.23 9.09 -3.22
C THR A 53 11.47 7.82 -2.84
N GLU A 54 11.29 7.57 -1.54
CA GLU A 54 10.55 6.42 -1.04
C GLU A 54 9.04 6.61 -1.28
N LYS A 55 8.52 7.84 -1.15
CA LYS A 55 7.13 8.16 -1.51
C LYS A 55 6.81 7.75 -2.96
N LYS A 56 7.67 8.12 -3.92
CA LYS A 56 7.50 7.75 -5.34
C LYS A 56 7.53 6.23 -5.54
N ARG A 57 8.38 5.51 -4.80
CA ARG A 57 8.45 4.04 -4.84
C ARG A 57 7.19 3.39 -4.28
N ILE A 58 6.64 3.94 -3.19
CA ILE A 58 5.40 3.47 -2.57
C ILE A 58 4.23 3.68 -3.53
N ASP A 59 4.10 4.86 -4.12
CA ASP A 59 3.05 5.16 -5.10
C ASP A 59 3.13 4.22 -6.32
N ALA A 60 4.35 3.95 -6.81
CA ALA A 60 4.57 3.02 -7.92
C ALA A 60 4.19 1.57 -7.55
N LEU A 61 4.50 1.13 -6.32
CA LEU A 61 4.16 -0.21 -5.82
C LEU A 61 2.66 -0.36 -5.61
N GLU A 62 1.99 0.67 -5.07
CA GLU A 62 0.54 0.72 -4.93
C GLU A 62 -0.14 0.56 -6.29
N MET A 63 0.28 1.35 -7.29
CA MET A 63 -0.25 1.25 -8.65
C MET A 63 0.02 -0.10 -9.32
N TRP A 64 1.21 -0.67 -9.11
CA TRP A 64 1.55 -1.99 -9.62
C TRP A 64 0.63 -3.08 -9.05
N CYS A 65 0.34 -3.02 -7.75
CA CYS A 65 -0.55 -3.95 -7.09
C CYS A 65 -2.00 -3.82 -7.61
N TRP A 66 -2.51 -2.59 -7.80
CA TRP A 66 -3.85 -2.37 -8.32
C TRP A 66 -4.03 -2.88 -9.75
N ARG A 67 -3.02 -2.66 -10.62
CA ARG A 67 -3.02 -3.22 -11.99
C ARG A 67 -3.09 -4.74 -11.99
N ARG A 68 -2.36 -5.40 -11.07
CA ARG A 68 -2.41 -6.86 -10.90
C ARG A 68 -3.75 -7.37 -10.39
N VAL A 69 -4.38 -6.66 -9.44
CA VAL A 69 -5.72 -7.01 -8.94
C VAL A 69 -6.78 -6.96 -10.03
N LEU A 70 -6.75 -5.91 -10.85
CA LEU A 70 -7.66 -5.72 -11.98
C LEU A 70 -7.33 -6.61 -13.18
N GLY A 71 -6.14 -7.23 -13.22
CA GLY A 71 -5.69 -8.01 -14.37
C GLY A 71 -5.48 -7.15 -15.62
N VAL A 72 -5.16 -5.86 -15.44
CA VAL A 72 -4.94 -4.92 -16.55
C VAL A 72 -3.64 -5.29 -17.24
N THR A 73 -3.76 -5.86 -18.43
CA THR A 73 -2.63 -6.04 -19.33
C THR A 73 -2.16 -4.68 -19.84
N TRP A 74 -0.85 -4.55 -20.11
CA TRP A 74 -0.22 -3.36 -20.70
C TRP A 74 -1.00 -2.81 -21.91
N ASN A 75 -1.61 -3.70 -22.70
CA ASN A 75 -2.35 -3.38 -23.91
C ASN A 75 -3.61 -2.49 -23.71
N MET A 76 -4.12 -2.37 -22.48
CA MET A 76 -5.30 -1.54 -22.22
C MET A 76 -4.99 -0.04 -22.04
N PHE A 77 -3.72 0.37 -22.02
CA PHE A 77 -3.27 1.77 -21.90
C PHE A 77 -4.11 2.63 -20.93
N ARG A 78 -4.41 2.09 -19.75
CA ARG A 78 -5.24 2.77 -18.75
C ARG A 78 -4.43 3.81 -17.99
N THR A 79 -5.02 5.00 -17.80
CA THR A 79 -4.47 6.03 -16.93
C THR A 79 -4.56 5.59 -15.46
N ASN A 80 -3.60 6.05 -14.64
CA ASN A 80 -3.59 5.73 -13.21
C ASN A 80 -4.85 6.24 -12.50
N GLU A 81 -5.37 7.38 -12.95
CA GLU A 81 -6.59 7.99 -12.41
C GLU A 81 -7.83 7.14 -12.69
N SER A 82 -7.97 6.61 -13.91
CA SER A 82 -9.07 5.70 -14.26
C SER A 82 -9.06 4.42 -13.42
N ILE A 83 -7.87 3.89 -13.08
CA ILE A 83 -7.73 2.72 -12.21
C ILE A 83 -8.20 3.03 -10.77
N LEU A 84 -7.84 4.20 -10.25
CA LEU A 84 -8.22 4.63 -8.90
C LEU A 84 -9.74 4.88 -8.80
N ASP A 85 -10.32 5.46 -9.84
CA ASP A 85 -11.75 5.75 -9.92
C ASP A 85 -12.58 4.45 -10.00
N GLU A 86 -12.17 3.48 -10.83
CA GLU A 86 -12.83 2.17 -10.92
C GLU A 86 -12.82 1.41 -9.58
N LEU A 87 -11.74 1.55 -8.80
CA LEU A 87 -11.61 0.92 -7.49
C LEU A 87 -12.27 1.73 -6.36
N SER A 88 -12.78 2.94 -6.64
CA SER A 88 -13.35 3.87 -5.65
C SER A 88 -12.43 4.12 -4.44
N ILE A 89 -11.12 4.10 -4.65
CA ILE A 89 -10.14 4.25 -3.56
C ILE A 89 -9.98 5.73 -3.24
N LYS A 90 -10.69 6.19 -2.20
CA LYS A 90 -10.63 7.57 -1.73
C LYS A 90 -9.36 7.91 -0.93
N GLN A 91 -8.65 6.90 -0.42
CA GLN A 91 -7.44 7.12 0.38
C GLN A 91 -6.26 6.30 -0.16
N ARG A 92 -5.22 7.02 -0.58
CA ARG A 92 -3.93 6.44 -0.98
C ARG A 92 -3.20 5.86 0.23
N LEU A 93 -2.45 4.80 0.00
CA LEU A 93 -1.65 4.12 1.02
C LEU A 93 -0.71 5.09 1.76
N PHE A 94 0.02 5.93 1.02
CA PHE A 94 0.94 6.91 1.62
C PHE A 94 0.21 7.91 2.55
N SER A 95 -0.95 8.42 2.13
CA SER A 95 -1.75 9.35 2.91
C SER A 95 -2.26 8.71 4.21
N ALA A 96 -2.66 7.43 4.16
CA ALA A 96 -3.10 6.70 5.36
C ALA A 96 -1.95 6.48 6.36
N VAL A 97 -0.75 6.14 5.86
CA VAL A 97 0.46 6.03 6.69
C VAL A 97 0.80 7.37 7.32
N GLN A 98 0.87 8.43 6.52
CA GLN A 98 1.18 9.79 6.99
C GLN A 98 0.18 10.28 8.05
N ALA A 99 -1.12 10.09 7.82
CA ALA A 99 -2.15 10.48 8.77
C ALA A 99 -1.99 9.76 10.11
N ARG A 100 -1.73 8.45 10.09
CA ARG A 100 -1.51 7.67 11.32
C ARG A 100 -0.22 8.07 12.04
N THR A 101 0.88 8.30 11.31
CA THR A 101 2.13 8.79 11.89
C THR A 101 1.89 10.12 12.61
N LEU A 102 1.18 11.06 11.99
CA LEU A 102 0.83 12.34 12.59
C LEU A 102 -0.09 12.19 13.80
N SER A 103 -1.10 11.32 13.74
CA SER A 103 -1.96 11.02 14.90
C SER A 103 -1.14 10.44 16.06
N PHE A 104 -0.22 9.51 15.79
CA PHE A 104 0.67 8.93 16.80
C PHE A 104 1.53 10.00 17.46
N PHE A 105 2.17 10.88 16.68
CA PHE A 105 2.92 12.02 17.21
C PHE A 105 2.04 12.94 18.06
N GLY A 106 0.81 13.22 17.61
CA GLY A 106 -0.19 13.97 18.38
C GLY A 106 -0.51 13.31 19.72
N HIS A 107 -0.66 11.99 19.76
CA HIS A 107 -0.88 11.24 21.00
C HIS A 107 0.32 11.31 21.96
N VAL A 108 1.54 11.16 21.45
CA VAL A 108 2.77 11.28 22.26
C VAL A 108 2.92 12.68 22.84
N SER A 109 2.69 13.71 22.02
CA SER A 109 2.78 15.12 22.44
C SER A 109 1.75 15.45 23.53
N ARG A 110 0.51 14.93 23.43
CA ARG A 110 -0.52 15.12 24.45
C ARG A 110 -0.19 14.43 25.78
N ARG A 111 0.43 13.24 25.75
CA ARG A 111 0.86 12.54 26.97
C ARG A 111 1.91 13.32 27.75
N ASN A 112 2.85 13.98 27.06
CA ASN A 112 3.93 14.73 27.71
C ASN A 112 3.46 16.03 28.40
N ASN A 113 2.33 16.59 27.96
CA ASN A 113 1.73 17.81 28.54
C ASN A 113 0.82 17.54 29.77
N VAL A 114 0.57 16.28 30.13
CA VAL A 114 -0.32 15.90 31.26
C VAL A 114 0.49 15.46 32.50
N SER A 115 1.81 15.60 32.45
CA SER A 115 2.76 15.21 33.50
C SER A 115 3.58 16.40 34.02
N ILE A 116 2.93 17.54 34.31
CA ILE A 116 3.45 18.64 35.12
C ILE A 116 2.59 18.76 36.37
#